data_AF-A0AAU2SGN9-F1
#
_entry.id   AF-A0AAU2SGN9-F1
#
_cell.length_a   1.000
_cell.length_b   1.000
_cell.length_c   1.000
_cell.angle_alpha   90.00
_cell.angle_beta   90.00
_cell.angle_gamma   90.00
#
_symmetry.space_group_name_H-M   'P 1'
#
loop_
_entity.id
_entity.type
_entity.pdbx_description
1 polymer ?
#
loop_
_entity_poly.entity_id
_entity_poly.type
_entity_poly.pdbx_seq_one_letter_code
_entity_poly.pdbx_strand_id
1 'polypeptide(L)'
;MTGRAAGVRAGRPRATSRAALERLGFELFDRQGFDATTVDDIAAAAGIGRRTYFRYFASKNDLVWGDFEEQLVRLEELLAANDPAVPMVDALRGAVVEFNRFDPAVVPWHRQRMALILRVPALQADSAVRYTSWRALVTEFAARRTGLAPSDLLPRLVGHAALAACVTAYEHWLTEETASLSDLLDQAVRQLAAGFDEPALAVLRGAGQGERPRSFSPRAAEYVRVLLLDLRAEAGSGWCATGAVQPLAGVHRPPTARKRSRAHAHATHR
;
A
#
# COMPACT_ATOMS: atom_id res chain seq x y z
N MET A 1 -43.28 46.77 -23.83
CA MET A 1 -41.81 46.74 -23.96
C MET A 1 -41.24 46.07 -22.71
N THR A 2 -40.88 44.80 -22.82
CA THR A 2 -40.39 43.95 -21.74
C THR A 2 -38.94 44.27 -21.40
N GLY A 3 -38.68 44.67 -20.15
CA GLY A 3 -37.35 44.95 -19.62
C GLY A 3 -36.54 43.65 -19.46
N ARG A 4 -35.34 43.65 -20.05
CA ARG A 4 -34.37 42.56 -19.97
C ARG A 4 -33.65 42.63 -18.63
N ALA A 5 -33.88 41.65 -17.76
CA ALA A 5 -33.18 41.51 -16.49
C ALA A 5 -31.67 41.34 -16.74
N ALA A 6 -30.88 42.22 -16.13
CA ALA A 6 -29.42 42.19 -16.15
C ALA A 6 -28.94 40.98 -15.32
N GLY A 7 -28.23 40.06 -15.98
CA GLY A 7 -27.60 38.91 -15.34
C GLY A 7 -26.54 39.37 -14.33
N VAL A 8 -26.70 38.93 -13.09
CA VAL A 8 -25.71 39.08 -12.01
C VAL A 8 -24.41 38.44 -12.50
N ARG A 9 -23.37 39.26 -12.71
CA ARG A 9 -22.01 38.76 -12.97
C ARG A 9 -21.54 38.05 -11.70
N ALA A 10 -21.44 36.72 -11.77
CA ALA A 10 -20.84 35.91 -10.72
C ALA A 10 -19.46 36.46 -10.37
N GLY A 11 -19.26 36.78 -9.09
CA GLY A 11 -17.96 37.20 -8.56
C GLY A 11 -16.89 36.15 -8.81
N ARG A 12 -15.62 36.55 -8.67
CA ARG A 12 -14.47 35.67 -8.83
C ARG A 12 -14.67 34.39 -8.00
N PRO A 13 -14.48 33.17 -8.56
CA PRO A 13 -14.76 31.92 -7.86
C PRO A 13 -14.05 31.81 -6.52
N ARG A 14 -14.72 31.20 -5.54
CA ARG A 14 -14.19 31.00 -4.17
C ARG A 14 -12.98 30.05 -4.13
N ALA A 15 -12.82 29.18 -5.11
CA ALA A 15 -11.65 28.32 -5.27
C ALA A 15 -11.20 28.23 -6.74
N THR A 16 -9.91 28.45 -7.01
CA THR A 16 -9.34 28.37 -8.37
C THR A 16 -8.10 27.47 -8.49
N SER A 17 -7.73 26.74 -7.44
CA SER A 17 -6.58 25.82 -7.45
C SER A 17 -7.01 24.38 -7.15
N ARG A 18 -6.18 23.42 -7.60
CA ARG A 18 -6.36 21.98 -7.37
C ARG A 18 -6.50 21.68 -5.87
N ALA A 19 -5.55 22.16 -5.07
CA ALA A 19 -5.56 21.98 -3.62
C ALA A 19 -6.78 22.61 -2.90
N ALA A 20 -7.32 23.72 -3.42
CA ALA A 20 -8.53 24.32 -2.84
C ALA A 20 -9.79 23.50 -3.15
N LEU A 21 -9.87 22.94 -4.36
CA LEU A 21 -10.95 22.00 -4.71
C LEU A 21 -10.84 20.69 -3.93
N GLU A 22 -9.62 20.20 -3.67
CA GLU A 22 -9.41 19.04 -2.81
C GLU A 22 -9.96 19.29 -1.40
N ARG A 23 -9.57 20.41 -0.76
CA ARG A 23 -10.10 20.80 0.55
C ARG A 23 -11.62 20.83 0.60
N LEU A 24 -12.25 21.52 -0.36
CA LEU A 24 -13.71 21.58 -0.44
C LEU A 24 -14.35 20.20 -0.65
N GLY A 25 -13.74 19.35 -1.48
CA GLY A 25 -14.21 17.98 -1.71
C GLY A 25 -14.20 17.16 -0.43
N PHE A 26 -13.13 17.22 0.35
CA PHE A 26 -13.03 16.47 1.61
C PHE A 26 -13.95 17.02 2.69
N GLU A 27 -14.14 18.35 2.77
CA GLU A 27 -15.15 18.95 3.65
C GLU A 27 -16.55 18.45 3.32
N LEU A 28 -16.87 18.27 2.03
CA LEU A 28 -18.13 17.65 1.61
C LEU A 28 -18.20 16.17 1.97
N PHE A 29 -17.13 15.40 1.69
CA PHE A 29 -17.06 13.98 2.03
C PHE A 29 -17.24 13.72 3.52
N ASP A 30 -16.71 14.59 4.38
CA ASP A 30 -16.85 14.49 5.83
C ASP A 30 -18.30 14.77 6.28
N ARG A 31 -18.96 15.76 5.69
CA ARG A 31 -20.33 16.14 6.08
C ARG A 31 -21.41 15.19 5.59
N GLN A 32 -21.31 14.69 4.35
CA GLN A 32 -22.40 13.91 3.73
C GLN A 32 -21.97 12.52 3.25
N GLY A 33 -20.69 12.18 3.36
CA GLY A 33 -20.13 10.92 2.85
C GLY A 33 -19.65 11.02 1.40
N PHE A 34 -18.66 10.18 1.06
CA PHE A 34 -18.07 10.15 -0.28
C PHE A 34 -19.11 9.82 -1.35
N ASP A 35 -19.92 8.77 -1.15
CA ASP A 35 -20.87 8.29 -2.16
C ASP A 35 -21.99 9.30 -2.45
N ALA A 36 -22.52 9.96 -1.40
CA ALA A 36 -23.57 10.97 -1.53
C ALA A 36 -23.06 12.33 -2.04
N THR A 37 -21.74 12.53 -2.16
CA THR A 37 -21.16 13.74 -2.73
C THR A 37 -21.00 13.59 -4.24
N THR A 38 -21.53 14.55 -5.01
CA THR A 38 -21.38 14.59 -6.47
C THR A 38 -20.34 15.63 -6.92
N VAL A 39 -19.87 15.50 -8.16
CA VAL A 39 -19.03 16.54 -8.80
C VAL A 39 -19.76 17.89 -8.87
N ASP A 40 -21.09 17.88 -9.04
CA ASP A 40 -21.87 19.11 -9.11
C ASP A 40 -21.94 19.80 -7.75
N ASP A 41 -22.04 19.05 -6.65
CA ASP A 41 -22.00 19.60 -5.29
C ASP A 41 -20.66 20.30 -5.03
N ILE A 42 -19.55 19.66 -5.42
CA ILE A 42 -18.20 20.22 -5.25
C ILE A 42 -18.02 21.47 -6.12
N ALA A 43 -18.46 21.42 -7.38
CA ALA A 43 -18.38 22.56 -8.30
C ALA A 43 -19.23 23.74 -7.80
N ALA A 44 -20.45 23.48 -7.33
CA ALA A 44 -21.33 24.48 -6.74
C ALA A 44 -20.71 25.11 -5.47
N ALA A 45 -20.17 24.28 -4.57
CA ALA A 45 -19.50 24.75 -3.36
C ALA A 45 -18.27 25.64 -3.66
N ALA A 46 -17.55 25.33 -4.73
CA ALA A 46 -16.40 26.10 -5.20
C ALA A 46 -16.77 27.36 -6.00
N GLY A 47 -18.04 27.52 -6.39
CA GLY A 47 -18.50 28.61 -7.26
C GLY A 47 -17.95 28.51 -8.69
N ILE A 48 -17.74 27.29 -9.20
CA ILE A 48 -17.26 27.03 -10.55
C ILE A 48 -18.26 26.17 -11.33
N GLY A 49 -18.15 26.18 -12.66
CA GLY A 49 -18.92 25.26 -13.50
C GLY A 49 -18.33 23.84 -13.52
N ARG A 50 -19.17 22.84 -13.81
CA ARG A 50 -18.76 21.43 -13.97
C ARG A 50 -17.58 21.23 -14.95
N ARG A 51 -17.60 21.93 -16.09
CA ARG A 51 -16.48 21.93 -17.07
C ARG A 51 -15.17 22.42 -16.45
N THR A 52 -15.23 23.38 -15.53
CA THR A 52 -14.05 23.90 -14.83
C THR A 52 -13.50 22.87 -13.86
N TYR A 53 -14.34 22.13 -13.13
CA TYR A 53 -13.91 21.02 -12.28
C TYR A 53 -13.13 19.98 -13.08
N PHE A 54 -13.68 19.56 -14.23
CA PHE A 54 -13.05 18.52 -15.08
C PHE A 54 -11.73 18.94 -15.73
N ARG A 55 -11.36 20.22 -15.66
CA ARG A 55 -10.02 20.67 -16.04
C ARG A 55 -8.96 20.28 -15.00
N TYR A 56 -9.35 20.06 -13.74
CA TYR A 56 -8.45 19.68 -12.65
C TYR A 56 -8.47 18.18 -12.35
N PHE A 57 -9.63 17.53 -12.47
CA PHE A 57 -9.81 16.12 -12.12
C PHE A 57 -10.68 15.42 -13.17
N ALA A 58 -10.28 14.24 -13.63
CA ALA A 58 -11.08 13.50 -14.62
C ALA A 58 -12.35 12.88 -14.02
N SER A 59 -12.37 12.67 -12.70
CA SER A 59 -13.48 12.09 -11.95
C SER A 59 -13.56 12.65 -10.52
N LYS A 60 -14.57 12.21 -9.75
CA LYS A 60 -14.63 12.43 -8.29
C LYS A 60 -13.50 11.69 -7.57
N ASN A 61 -13.18 10.48 -8.02
CA ASN A 61 -12.18 9.63 -7.39
C ASN A 61 -10.77 10.26 -7.50
N ASP A 62 -10.47 10.91 -8.63
CA ASP A 62 -9.16 11.56 -8.83
C ASP A 62 -8.85 12.68 -7.83
N LEU A 63 -9.87 13.25 -7.20
CA LEU A 63 -9.72 14.34 -6.24
C LEU A 63 -8.91 13.90 -5.00
N VAL A 64 -9.10 12.67 -4.50
CA VAL A 64 -8.39 12.23 -3.28
C VAL A 64 -6.90 11.99 -3.49
N TRP A 65 -6.48 11.82 -4.75
CA TRP A 65 -5.10 11.48 -5.11
C TRP A 65 -4.21 12.70 -5.32
N GLY A 66 -4.81 13.90 -5.42
CA GLY A 66 -4.10 15.14 -5.73
C GLY A 66 -3.23 15.03 -6.98
N ASP A 67 -2.00 15.55 -6.90
CA ASP A 67 -1.03 15.42 -7.98
C ASP A 67 -0.21 14.12 -7.85
N PHE A 68 -0.86 13.00 -8.15
CA PHE A 68 -0.25 11.67 -8.00
C PHE A 68 0.99 11.49 -8.90
N GLU A 69 1.02 12.10 -10.08
CA GLU A 69 2.17 12.01 -10.98
C GLU A 69 3.39 12.72 -10.40
N GLU A 70 3.21 13.91 -9.81
CA GLU A 70 4.30 14.60 -9.09
C GLU A 70 4.81 13.77 -7.91
N GLN A 71 3.93 13.04 -7.21
CA GLN A 71 4.35 12.11 -6.15
C GLN A 71 5.17 10.94 -6.70
N LEU A 72 4.81 10.38 -7.86
CA LEU A 72 5.59 9.31 -8.49
C LEU A 72 6.98 9.79 -8.90
N VAL A 73 7.09 10.99 -9.48
CA VAL A 73 8.39 11.60 -9.81
C VAL A 73 9.25 11.76 -8.55
N ARG A 74 8.68 12.29 -7.46
CA ARG A 74 9.39 12.43 -6.19
C ARG A 74 9.89 11.08 -5.65
N LEU A 75 9.08 10.02 -5.74
CA LEU A 75 9.51 8.69 -5.32
C LEU A 75 10.65 8.16 -6.19
N GLU A 76 10.56 8.34 -7.51
CA GLU A 76 11.61 7.93 -8.44
C GLU A 76 12.94 8.62 -8.12
N GLU A 77 12.91 9.94 -7.88
CA GLU A 77 14.08 10.73 -7.48
C GLU A 77 14.68 10.22 -6.16
N LEU A 78 13.84 9.96 -5.15
CA LEU A 78 14.28 9.41 -3.87
C LEU A 78 14.95 8.04 -4.02
N LEU A 79 14.41 7.18 -4.89
CA LEU A 79 15.00 5.87 -5.17
C LEU A 79 16.32 6.00 -5.93
N ALA A 80 16.39 6.90 -6.92
CA ALA A 80 17.56 7.12 -7.77
C ALA A 80 18.73 7.80 -7.04
N ALA A 81 18.45 8.62 -6.02
CA ALA A 81 19.48 9.33 -5.27
C ALA A 81 20.31 8.45 -4.31
N ASN A 82 19.96 7.17 -4.14
CA ASN A 82 20.67 6.27 -3.24
C ASN A 82 22.02 5.82 -3.81
N ASP A 83 23.05 5.78 -2.95
CA ASP A 83 24.34 5.17 -3.27
C ASP A 83 24.16 3.66 -3.56
N PRO A 84 24.63 3.15 -4.71
CA PRO A 84 24.60 1.72 -5.04
C PRO A 84 25.24 0.80 -3.99
N ALA A 85 26.19 1.31 -3.20
CA ALA A 85 26.84 0.57 -2.11
C ALA A 85 25.93 0.36 -0.88
N VAL A 86 24.91 1.19 -0.68
CA VAL A 86 23.93 1.02 0.42
C VAL A 86 23.05 -0.18 0.11
N PRO A 87 22.89 -1.17 1.02
CA PRO A 87 22.04 -2.33 0.78
C PRO A 87 20.66 -1.96 0.23
N MET A 88 20.16 -2.71 -0.75
CA MET A 88 18.91 -2.39 -1.46
C MET A 88 17.72 -2.16 -0.51
N VAL A 89 17.64 -2.97 0.55
CA VAL A 89 16.56 -2.88 1.53
C VAL A 89 16.64 -1.60 2.38
N ASP A 90 17.84 -1.12 2.69
CA ASP A 90 18.04 0.13 3.43
C ASP A 90 17.75 1.35 2.55
N ALA A 91 18.17 1.31 1.29
CA ALA A 91 17.85 2.34 0.31
C ALA A 91 16.32 2.44 0.08
N LEU A 92 15.64 1.30 -0.09
CA LEU A 92 14.20 1.24 -0.23
C LEU A 92 13.48 1.76 1.03
N ARG A 93 13.93 1.33 2.21
CA ARG A 93 13.39 1.79 3.51
C ARG A 93 13.52 3.31 3.64
N GLY A 94 14.70 3.86 3.37
CA GLY A 94 14.95 5.30 3.42
C GLY A 94 14.05 6.08 2.46
N ALA A 95 13.95 5.63 1.21
CA ALA A 95 13.10 6.27 0.21
C ALA A 95 11.62 6.22 0.60
N VAL A 96 11.11 5.09 1.09
CA VAL A 96 9.71 4.95 1.53
C VAL A 96 9.41 5.85 2.73
N VAL A 97 10.29 5.88 3.74
CA VAL A 97 10.09 6.72 4.93
C VAL A 97 10.11 8.20 4.55
N GLU A 98 11.06 8.62 3.71
CA GLU A 98 11.18 10.01 3.27
C GLU A 98 10.01 10.43 2.38
N PHE A 99 9.58 9.56 1.46
CA PHE A 99 8.42 9.79 0.60
C PHE A 99 7.15 10.05 1.43
N ASN A 100 6.99 9.36 2.54
CA ASN A 100 5.84 9.49 3.44
C ASN A 100 6.10 10.42 4.65
N ARG A 101 7.14 11.25 4.60
CA ARG A 101 7.37 12.30 5.60
C ARG A 101 6.56 13.54 5.24
N PHE A 102 5.71 13.98 6.16
CA PHE A 102 4.85 15.16 6.00
C PHE A 102 5.11 16.17 7.10
N ASP A 103 4.87 17.44 6.81
CA ASP A 103 4.81 18.49 7.85
C ASP A 103 3.71 18.13 8.88
N PRO A 104 3.95 18.27 10.19
CA PRO A 104 2.96 18.00 11.23
C PRO A 104 1.61 18.69 11.02
N ALA A 105 1.59 19.88 10.41
CA ALA A 105 0.36 20.60 10.09
C ALA A 105 -0.46 19.94 8.95
N VAL A 106 0.19 19.17 8.08
CA VAL A 106 -0.45 18.45 6.96
C VAL A 106 -0.89 17.04 7.38
N VAL A 107 -0.32 16.48 8.45
CA VAL A 107 -0.63 15.12 8.93
C VAL A 107 -2.13 14.85 9.13
N PRO A 108 -2.92 15.71 9.80
CA PRO A 108 -4.36 15.45 9.98
C PRO A 108 -5.11 15.33 8.65
N TRP A 109 -4.76 16.18 7.69
CA TRP A 109 -5.32 16.14 6.34
C TRP A 109 -4.92 14.86 5.60
N HIS A 110 -3.66 14.44 5.73
CA HIS A 110 -3.20 13.18 5.13
C HIS A 110 -3.87 11.95 5.76
N ARG A 111 -4.14 11.95 7.07
CA ARG A 111 -4.94 10.90 7.73
C ARG A 111 -6.32 10.80 7.12
N GLN A 112 -7.01 11.93 6.92
CA GLN A 112 -8.33 11.95 6.30
C GLN A 112 -8.29 11.38 4.87
N ARG A 113 -7.28 11.77 4.07
CA ARG A 113 -7.06 11.25 2.72
C ARG A 113 -6.90 9.73 2.70
N MET A 114 -6.00 9.22 3.53
CA MET A 114 -5.71 7.79 3.58
C MET A 114 -6.88 6.99 4.15
N ALA A 115 -7.65 7.55 5.09
CA ALA A 115 -8.88 6.92 5.56
C ALA A 115 -9.91 6.74 4.44
N LEU A 116 -10.08 7.74 3.56
CA LEU A 116 -10.95 7.62 2.39
C LEU A 116 -10.43 6.55 1.43
N ILE A 117 -9.17 6.65 1.01
CA ILE A 117 -8.55 5.74 0.05
C ILE A 117 -8.63 4.29 0.52
N LEU A 118 -8.31 4.05 1.79
CA LEU A 118 -8.24 2.70 2.32
C LEU A 118 -9.61 2.15 2.73
N ARG A 119 -10.61 2.96 3.09
CA ARG A 119 -11.89 2.43 3.62
C ARG A 119 -13.09 2.55 2.69
N VAL A 120 -13.02 3.36 1.63
CA VAL A 120 -14.14 3.54 0.69
C VAL A 120 -13.97 2.58 -0.49
N PRO A 121 -14.92 1.65 -0.75
CA PRO A 121 -14.76 0.62 -1.79
C PRO A 121 -14.49 1.18 -3.20
N ALA A 122 -15.17 2.27 -3.57
CA ALA A 122 -14.96 2.91 -4.87
C ALA A 122 -13.53 3.46 -5.04
N LEU A 123 -12.91 3.93 -3.94
CA LEU A 123 -11.53 4.42 -3.94
C LEU A 123 -10.52 3.28 -3.83
N GLN A 124 -10.84 2.19 -3.12
CA GLN A 124 -10.01 0.98 -3.11
C GLN A 124 -9.88 0.38 -4.52
N ALA A 125 -10.99 0.27 -5.26
CA ALA A 125 -10.96 -0.21 -6.65
C ALA A 125 -10.11 0.71 -7.56
N ASP A 126 -10.29 2.02 -7.43
CA ASP A 126 -9.52 3.02 -8.18
C ASP A 126 -8.03 3.06 -7.77
N SER A 127 -7.71 2.71 -6.52
CA SER A 127 -6.33 2.66 -6.01
C SER A 127 -5.48 1.60 -6.71
N ALA A 128 -6.08 0.51 -7.21
CA ALA A 128 -5.34 -0.58 -7.85
C ALA A 128 -4.50 -0.12 -9.03
N VAL A 129 -5.01 0.83 -9.83
CA VAL A 129 -4.28 1.42 -10.96
C VAL A 129 -3.09 2.23 -10.46
N ARG A 130 -3.28 3.08 -9.46
CA ARG A 130 -2.24 3.95 -8.90
C ARG A 130 -1.15 3.16 -8.17
N TYR A 131 -1.54 2.17 -7.39
CA TYR A 131 -0.64 1.23 -6.74
C TYR A 131 0.14 0.38 -7.74
N THR A 132 -0.36 0.20 -8.97
CA THR A 132 0.42 -0.43 -10.05
C THR A 132 1.57 0.48 -10.48
N SER A 133 1.32 1.76 -10.74
CA SER A 133 2.37 2.72 -11.10
C SER A 133 3.41 2.88 -9.99
N TRP A 134 2.98 2.97 -8.72
CA TRP A 134 3.90 3.04 -7.58
C TRP A 134 4.79 1.79 -7.46
N ARG A 135 4.20 0.59 -7.60
CA ARG A 135 4.95 -0.67 -7.55
C ARG A 135 5.93 -0.80 -8.72
N ALA A 136 5.58 -0.27 -9.88
CA ALA A 136 6.47 -0.30 -11.04
C ALA A 136 7.79 0.43 -10.74
N LEU A 137 7.74 1.60 -10.10
CA LEU A 137 8.96 2.33 -9.71
C LEU A 137 9.86 1.51 -8.77
N VAL A 138 9.27 0.86 -7.77
CA VAL A 138 10.03 0.00 -6.84
C VAL A 138 10.55 -1.26 -7.53
N THR A 139 9.79 -1.83 -8.45
CA THR A 139 10.19 -2.99 -9.27
C THR A 139 11.40 -2.62 -10.14
N GLU A 140 11.35 -1.47 -10.82
CA GLU A 140 12.44 -0.96 -11.65
C GLU A 140 13.70 -0.66 -10.81
N PHE A 141 13.52 -0.07 -9.64
CA PHE A 141 14.61 0.12 -8.69
C PHE A 141 15.26 -1.22 -8.31
N ALA A 142 14.46 -2.22 -7.92
CA ALA A 142 14.97 -3.54 -7.55
C ALA A 142 15.69 -4.23 -8.72
N ALA A 143 15.12 -4.16 -9.92
CA ALA A 143 15.72 -4.71 -11.14
C ALA A 143 17.12 -4.13 -11.40
N ARG A 144 17.27 -2.80 -11.32
CA ARG A 144 18.58 -2.12 -11.43
C ARG A 144 19.57 -2.57 -10.37
N ARG A 145 19.12 -2.74 -9.12
CA ARG A 145 19.97 -3.14 -7.98
C ARG A 145 20.44 -4.59 -8.08
N THR A 146 19.65 -5.47 -8.68
CA THR A 146 19.98 -6.91 -8.80
C THR A 146 20.55 -7.30 -10.17
N GLY A 147 20.48 -6.42 -11.17
CA GLY A 147 20.85 -6.74 -12.56
C GLY A 147 19.87 -7.71 -13.25
N LEU A 148 18.63 -7.79 -12.77
CA LEU A 148 17.58 -8.66 -13.32
C LEU A 148 16.61 -7.87 -14.20
N ALA A 149 15.79 -8.55 -14.98
CA ALA A 149 14.71 -7.89 -15.71
C ALA A 149 13.57 -7.51 -14.75
N PRO A 150 12.88 -6.36 -14.96
CA PRO A 150 11.70 -5.98 -14.15
C PRO A 150 10.57 -7.01 -14.20
N SER A 151 10.52 -7.84 -15.24
CA SER A 151 9.56 -8.94 -15.40
C SER A 151 9.88 -10.18 -14.54
N ASP A 152 11.09 -10.29 -14.02
CA ASP A 152 11.53 -11.44 -13.23
C ASP A 152 10.85 -11.48 -11.86
N LEU A 153 10.80 -12.67 -11.26
CA LEU A 153 10.08 -12.91 -10.00
C LEU A 153 10.56 -11.97 -8.87
N LEU A 154 11.87 -11.81 -8.71
CA LEU A 154 12.44 -11.10 -7.57
C LEU A 154 12.11 -9.59 -7.60
N PRO A 155 12.37 -8.81 -8.68
CA PRO A 155 12.00 -7.39 -8.71
C PRO A 155 10.50 -7.16 -8.51
N ARG A 156 9.64 -8.00 -9.13
CA ARG A 156 8.18 -7.90 -8.95
C ARG A 156 7.78 -8.19 -7.52
N LEU A 157 8.35 -9.23 -6.90
CA LEU A 157 8.11 -9.55 -5.50
C LEU A 157 8.49 -8.38 -4.59
N VAL A 158 9.64 -7.73 -4.82
CA VAL A 158 10.07 -6.56 -4.05
C VAL A 158 9.07 -5.41 -4.18
N GLY A 159 8.60 -5.10 -5.39
CA GLY A 159 7.58 -4.07 -5.60
C GLY A 159 6.28 -4.36 -4.84
N HIS A 160 5.76 -5.58 -4.95
CA HIS A 160 4.55 -6.01 -4.24
C HIS A 160 4.72 -6.00 -2.71
N ALA A 161 5.83 -6.54 -2.22
CA ALA A 161 6.17 -6.61 -0.81
C ALA A 161 6.29 -5.20 -0.19
N ALA A 162 6.94 -4.28 -0.89
CA ALA A 162 7.07 -2.89 -0.43
C ALA A 162 5.71 -2.20 -0.32
N LEU A 163 4.81 -2.41 -1.29
CA LEU A 163 3.46 -1.87 -1.21
C LEU A 163 2.69 -2.47 -0.02
N ALA A 164 2.78 -3.78 0.18
CA ALA A 164 2.12 -4.45 1.31
C ALA A 164 2.60 -3.89 2.66
N ALA A 165 3.91 -3.65 2.81
CA ALA A 165 4.46 -3.00 4.00
C ALA A 165 3.90 -1.58 4.19
N CYS A 166 3.82 -0.78 3.12
CA CYS A 166 3.26 0.58 3.18
C CYS A 166 1.78 0.58 3.57
N VAL A 167 0.95 -0.23 2.90
CA VAL A 167 -0.49 -0.32 3.18
C VAL A 167 -0.72 -0.78 4.63
N THR A 168 0.03 -1.78 5.10
CA THR A 168 -0.06 -2.27 6.49
C THR A 168 0.27 -1.16 7.49
N ALA A 169 1.35 -0.40 7.26
CA ALA A 169 1.74 0.72 8.11
C ALA A 169 0.66 1.81 8.14
N TYR A 170 0.07 2.15 6.99
CA TYR A 170 -1.03 3.11 6.91
C TYR A 170 -2.29 2.63 7.63
N GLU A 171 -2.68 1.37 7.46
CA GLU A 171 -3.84 0.80 8.16
C GLU A 171 -3.68 0.87 9.67
N HIS A 172 -2.51 0.47 10.19
CA HIS A 172 -2.21 0.54 11.62
C HIS A 172 -2.13 1.99 12.12
N TRP A 173 -1.50 2.86 11.35
CA TRP A 173 -1.45 4.28 11.66
C TRP A 173 -2.85 4.89 11.78
N LEU A 174 -3.79 4.50 10.91
CA LEU A 174 -5.17 4.98 10.94
C LEU A 174 -6.01 4.44 12.10
N THR A 175 -5.54 3.41 12.83
CA THR A 175 -6.19 2.89 14.04
C THR A 175 -5.61 3.46 15.33
N GLU A 176 -4.33 3.84 15.33
CA GLU A 176 -3.61 4.33 16.51
C GLU A 176 -3.26 5.83 16.37
N GLU A 177 -3.92 6.70 17.14
CA GLU A 177 -3.78 8.17 16.99
C GLU A 177 -2.38 8.70 17.36
N THR A 178 -1.70 8.06 18.30
CA THR A 178 -0.37 8.48 18.77
C THR A 178 0.77 7.88 17.96
N ALA A 179 0.48 7.00 17.00
CA ALA A 179 1.51 6.32 16.23
C ALA A 179 2.15 7.25 15.19
N SER A 180 3.47 7.09 15.03
CA SER A 180 4.26 7.77 13.99
C SER A 180 4.22 6.93 12.71
N LEU A 181 3.70 7.49 11.62
CA LEU A 181 3.67 6.80 10.32
C LEU A 181 5.09 6.43 9.84
N SER A 182 6.06 7.33 10.02
CA SER A 182 7.45 7.09 9.62
C SER A 182 8.06 5.91 10.39
N ASP A 183 7.77 5.79 11.68
CA ASP A 183 8.29 4.68 12.50
C ASP A 183 7.63 3.35 12.11
N LEU A 184 6.32 3.37 11.82
CA LEU A 184 5.59 2.19 11.35
C LEU A 184 6.08 1.72 9.98
N LEU A 185 6.38 2.65 9.06
CA LEU A 185 6.95 2.32 7.75
C LEU A 185 8.35 1.73 7.88
N ASP A 186 9.21 2.35 8.71
CA ASP A 186 10.54 1.83 9.01
C ASP A 186 10.47 0.41 9.58
N GLN A 187 9.61 0.20 10.57
CA GLN A 187 9.38 -1.08 11.21
C GLN A 187 8.86 -2.12 10.21
N ALA A 188 7.85 -1.79 9.40
CA ALA A 188 7.25 -2.72 8.46
C ALA A 188 8.27 -3.20 7.40
N VAL A 189 9.09 -2.30 6.86
CA VAL A 189 10.13 -2.68 5.89
C VAL A 189 11.23 -3.52 6.53
N ARG A 190 11.66 -3.19 7.77
CA ARG A 190 12.62 -4.02 8.52
C ARG A 190 12.10 -5.41 8.82
N GLN A 191 10.83 -5.53 9.22
CA GLN A 191 10.16 -6.81 9.46
C GLN A 191 10.13 -7.65 8.19
N LEU A 192 9.79 -7.04 7.06
CA LEU A 192 9.81 -7.72 5.78
C LEU A 192 11.21 -8.21 5.40
N ALA A 193 12.25 -7.41 5.68
CA ALA A 193 13.65 -7.75 5.43
C ALA A 193 14.14 -8.93 6.30
N ALA A 194 13.75 -8.94 7.58
CA ALA A 194 14.09 -10.02 8.51
C ALA A 194 13.41 -11.35 8.13
N GLY A 195 12.31 -11.29 7.39
CA GLY A 195 11.49 -12.45 7.03
C GLY A 195 10.54 -12.88 8.14
N PHE A 196 9.85 -14.00 7.92
CA PHE A 196 8.82 -14.54 8.80
C PHE A 196 9.15 -15.93 9.34
N ASP A 197 10.43 -16.31 9.43
CA ASP A 197 10.78 -17.55 10.10
C ASP A 197 10.57 -17.43 11.62
N GLU A 198 10.28 -18.54 12.30
CA GLU A 198 9.97 -18.54 13.75
C GLU A 198 11.03 -17.82 14.61
N PRO A 199 12.34 -17.98 14.33
CA PRO A 199 13.37 -17.19 15.00
C PRO A 199 13.27 -15.67 14.74
N ALA A 200 13.07 -15.23 13.49
CA ALA A 200 12.89 -13.82 13.16
C ALA A 200 11.61 -13.26 13.79
N LEU A 201 10.51 -14.00 13.77
CA LEU A 201 9.25 -13.62 14.40
C LEU A 201 9.40 -13.43 15.91
N ALA A 202 10.19 -14.28 16.59
CA ALA A 202 10.49 -14.12 18.01
C ALA A 202 11.27 -12.83 18.31
N VAL A 203 12.23 -12.46 17.46
CA VAL A 203 12.99 -11.20 17.56
C VAL A 203 12.07 -9.99 17.33
N LEU A 204 11.22 -10.05 16.32
CA LEU A 204 10.27 -8.98 15.99
C LEU A 204 9.22 -8.77 17.09
N ARG A 205 8.81 -9.83 17.80
CA ARG A 205 7.92 -9.75 18.98
C ARG A 205 8.65 -9.27 20.24
N GLY A 206 9.97 -9.46 20.34
CA GLY A 206 10.79 -9.10 21.49
C GLY A 206 11.26 -7.64 21.50
N ALA A 207 11.52 -7.06 20.33
CA ALA A 207 12.01 -5.69 20.18
C ALA A 207 10.98 -4.59 20.55
N GLY A 208 9.72 -4.97 20.82
CA GLY A 208 8.62 -4.07 21.18
C GLY A 208 7.95 -4.36 22.51
N GLN A 209 8.59 -5.10 23.45
CA GLN A 209 7.97 -5.38 24.76
C GLN A 209 8.05 -4.19 25.72
N GLY A 210 7.37 -3.10 25.34
CA GLY A 210 6.70 -2.19 26.25
C GLY A 210 5.23 -2.17 25.86
N GLU A 211 4.40 -2.88 26.65
CA GLU A 211 2.92 -3.00 26.54
C GLU A 211 2.32 -3.81 25.36
N ARG A 212 1.56 -4.85 25.71
CA ARG A 212 0.68 -5.59 24.78
C ARG A 212 -0.60 -4.77 24.53
N PRO A 213 -1.05 -4.53 23.29
CA PRO A 213 -2.42 -4.12 23.05
C PRO A 213 -3.37 -5.31 23.27
N ARG A 214 -4.49 -5.03 23.94
CA ARG A 214 -5.56 -6.00 24.21
C ARG A 214 -6.30 -6.35 22.91
N SER A 215 -6.57 -7.65 22.73
CA SER A 215 -7.52 -8.29 21.79
C SER A 215 -7.92 -7.54 20.50
N PHE A 216 -7.63 -8.15 19.36
CA PHE A 216 -8.15 -7.76 18.05
C PHE A 216 -9.66 -7.48 18.08
N SER A 217 -10.06 -6.30 17.60
CA SER A 217 -11.47 -5.95 17.41
C SER A 217 -12.08 -6.80 16.28
N PRO A 218 -13.37 -7.21 16.37
CA PRO A 218 -14.07 -7.97 15.35
C PRO A 218 -14.01 -7.37 13.93
N ARG A 219 -13.75 -6.06 13.80
CA ARG A 219 -13.66 -5.35 12.51
C ARG A 219 -12.41 -5.71 11.68
N ALA A 220 -11.31 -6.12 12.32
CA ALA A 220 -10.10 -6.54 11.59
C ALA A 220 -10.29 -7.89 10.87
N ALA A 221 -11.14 -8.77 11.42
CA ALA A 221 -11.49 -10.04 10.80
C ALA A 221 -12.37 -9.87 9.54
N GLU A 222 -13.18 -8.82 9.50
CA GLU A 222 -14.04 -8.51 8.36
C GLU A 222 -13.22 -8.00 7.16
N TYR A 223 -12.13 -7.28 7.42
CA TYR A 223 -11.20 -6.79 6.39
C TYR A 223 -10.48 -7.93 5.65
N VAL A 224 -10.00 -8.94 6.39
CA VAL A 224 -9.41 -10.17 5.81
C VAL A 224 -10.46 -10.95 5.02
N ARG A 225 -11.73 -10.93 5.45
CA ARG A 225 -12.83 -11.61 4.76
C ARG A 225 -13.15 -10.98 3.41
N VAL A 226 -13.14 -9.65 3.31
CA VAL A 226 -13.33 -8.91 2.05
C VAL A 226 -12.16 -9.17 1.09
N LEU A 227 -10.92 -9.09 1.56
CA LEU A 227 -9.73 -9.40 0.76
C LEU A 227 -9.73 -10.85 0.21
N LEU A 228 -10.19 -11.82 0.99
CA LEU A 228 -10.31 -13.22 0.56
C LEU A 228 -11.50 -13.47 -0.37
N LEU A 229 -12.53 -12.62 -0.35
CA LEU A 229 -13.67 -12.68 -1.27
C LEU A 229 -13.30 -12.08 -2.64
N ASP A 230 -12.53 -10.98 -2.66
CA ASP A 230 -12.04 -10.37 -3.90
C ASP A 230 -11.02 -11.27 -4.62
N LEU A 231 -10.11 -11.92 -3.88
CA LEU A 231 -9.21 -12.95 -4.43
C LEU A 231 -9.95 -14.16 -5.02
N ARG A 232 -11.16 -14.48 -4.54
CA ARG A 232 -12.01 -15.55 -5.10
C ARG A 232 -12.83 -15.08 -6.29
N ALA A 233 -13.18 -13.80 -6.35
CA ALA A 233 -13.88 -13.21 -7.48
C ALA A 233 -12.96 -13.00 -8.69
N GLU A 234 -11.69 -12.63 -8.45
CA GLU A 234 -10.66 -12.55 -9.51
C GLU A 234 -10.24 -13.93 -10.05
N ALA A 235 -10.44 -15.00 -9.27
CA ALA A 235 -10.23 -16.39 -9.70
C ALA A 235 -11.40 -16.96 -10.56
N GLY A 236 -12.23 -16.11 -11.16
CA GLY A 236 -13.42 -16.47 -11.93
C GLY A 236 -13.18 -17.53 -13.01
N SER A 237 -13.88 -18.67 -12.86
CA SER A 237 -14.39 -19.53 -13.94
C SER A 237 -13.40 -20.05 -15.00
N GLY A 238 -12.25 -20.58 -14.58
CA GLY A 238 -11.29 -21.25 -15.47
C GLY A 238 -10.85 -22.66 -15.07
N TRP A 239 -11.20 -23.14 -13.88
CA TRP A 239 -10.88 -24.51 -13.45
C TRP A 239 -12.07 -25.44 -13.69
N CYS A 240 -12.19 -25.94 -14.92
CA CYS A 240 -12.95 -27.14 -15.19
C CYS A 240 -12.31 -28.30 -14.42
N ALA A 241 -13.08 -28.86 -13.50
CA ALA A 241 -12.77 -30.11 -12.83
C ALA A 241 -12.75 -31.26 -13.84
N THR A 242 -11.55 -31.65 -14.29
CA THR A 242 -11.30 -32.99 -14.81
C THR A 242 -9.96 -33.46 -14.27
N GLY A 243 -10.03 -34.25 -13.21
CA GLY A 243 -8.87 -34.84 -12.55
C GLY A 243 -9.28 -35.39 -11.20
N ALA A 244 -10.04 -36.49 -11.22
CA ALA A 244 -10.32 -37.26 -10.02
C ALA A 244 -9.00 -37.64 -9.33
N VAL A 245 -8.73 -37.05 -8.17
CA VAL A 245 -7.63 -37.47 -7.30
C VAL A 245 -8.13 -38.69 -6.53
N GLN A 246 -7.75 -39.89 -6.99
CA GLN A 246 -7.81 -41.09 -6.16
C GLN A 246 -6.84 -40.95 -4.98
N PRO A 247 -7.20 -41.42 -3.77
CA PRO A 247 -6.31 -41.35 -2.62
C PRO A 247 -5.24 -42.45 -2.73
N LEU A 248 -3.98 -42.06 -2.94
CA LEU A 248 -2.84 -42.96 -2.75
C LEU A 248 -2.51 -43.02 -1.25
N ALA A 249 -2.98 -44.10 -0.63
CA ALA A 249 -2.43 -44.60 0.63
C ALA A 249 -0.99 -45.09 0.38
N GLY A 250 -0.05 -44.69 1.24
CA GLY A 250 1.33 -45.18 1.14
C GLY A 250 2.33 -44.38 1.96
N VAL A 251 2.31 -44.55 3.28
CA VAL A 251 3.33 -44.05 4.20
C VAL A 251 4.66 -44.76 3.92
N HIS A 252 5.70 -44.04 3.50
CA HIS A 252 7.09 -44.49 3.64
C HIS A 252 7.86 -43.55 4.57
N ARG A 253 8.14 -44.05 5.78
CA ARG A 253 9.12 -43.49 6.72
C ARG A 253 10.54 -43.61 6.15
N PRO A 254 11.44 -42.64 6.40
CA PRO A 254 12.86 -42.80 6.11
C PRO A 254 13.55 -43.70 7.16
N PRO A 255 14.61 -44.45 6.80
CA PRO A 255 15.31 -45.31 7.74
C PRO A 255 16.23 -44.50 8.65
N THR A 256 16.12 -44.78 9.95
CA THR A 256 16.97 -44.26 11.02
C THR A 256 18.40 -44.79 10.93
N ALA A 257 19.38 -43.89 11.00
CA ALA A 257 20.80 -44.21 11.09
C ALA A 257 21.12 -44.97 12.39
N ARG A 258 21.73 -46.16 12.28
CA ARG A 258 22.22 -46.94 13.42
C ARG A 258 23.73 -46.71 13.58
N LYS A 259 24.11 -46.10 14.70
CA LYS A 259 25.49 -46.10 15.23
C LYS A 259 25.94 -47.53 15.52
N ARG A 260 27.15 -47.90 15.09
CA ARG A 260 28.00 -48.89 15.77
C ARG A 260 29.43 -48.36 15.84
N SER A 261 29.99 -48.43 17.03
CA SER A 261 31.31 -47.95 17.44
C SER A 261 32.41 -48.99 17.20
N ARG A 262 33.61 -48.48 16.87
CA ARG A 262 34.98 -48.89 17.24
C ARG A 262 35.28 -50.38 17.52
N ALA A 263 36.33 -50.91 16.87
CA ALA A 263 37.71 -50.93 17.42
C ALA A 263 38.72 -51.72 16.54
N HIS A 264 39.95 -51.18 16.44
CA HIS A 264 41.28 -51.85 16.34
C HIS A 264 41.58 -52.74 15.11
N ALA A 265 42.80 -52.89 14.56
CA ALA A 265 44.14 -52.29 14.66
C ALA A 265 45.01 -53.02 13.59
N HIS A 266 46.26 -52.57 13.39
CA HIS A 266 47.35 -53.11 12.54
C HIS A 266 47.26 -52.87 11.02
N ALA A 267 48.33 -52.74 10.22
CA ALA A 267 49.72 -52.26 10.33
C ALA A 267 50.40 -52.67 8.99
N THR A 268 51.46 -51.94 8.58
CA THR A 268 52.60 -52.34 7.73
C THR A 268 52.48 -52.51 6.20
N HIS A 269 53.41 -51.79 5.52
CA HIS A 269 54.13 -52.04 4.25
C HIS A 269 53.30 -52.22 2.95
N ARG A 270 53.59 -51.52 1.84
CA ARG A 270 54.87 -51.22 1.17
C ARG A 270 54.72 -49.99 0.28
#